data_AF-A0A0C9XKX3-F1
#
_entry.id   AF-A0A0C9XKX3-F1
#
_cell.length_a   1.000
_cell.length_b   1.000
_cell.length_c   1.000
_cell.angle_alpha   90.00
_cell.angle_beta   90.00
_cell.angle_gamma   90.00
#
_symmetry.space_group_name_H-M   'P 1'
#
loop_
_entity.id
_entity.type
_entity.pdbx_description
1 polymer ?
#
loop_
_entity_poly.entity_id
_entity_poly.type
_entity_poly.pdbx_seq_one_letter_code
_entity_poly.pdbx_strand_id
1 'polypeptide(L)'
;MHPALAMKDILNEIFQNFQAEEWLTRREWWSNPDRYAMRPTTDKISLRNAALTCRCFSGLALDHLWCTFGSKLAKLLKLLPAFKRCRDNSVYVSVHPFCVSFPKPDLRLQILDGAIGDADWVRFEFYAMKVKNLTAHLDLDDIDPSVFSHIVYLREGRPLFPALRNLDIKISCSGTILPLFLSSRLLSIALTHAPTEESAQCPGAWSVLHALPTTIPGIHTLSLDLMLSDSALNAILRMTNLQHLHLLCPTPETKITYSFFWSLASLPKMVELSIPHVDIPSPPLTVDFPSTPFPCLNSLSWNGDSFGDVIFLLEVPKEHGIKFLKVESQRSRQPIHRDTWLRFFRTISTKFSKSLSKLHIEVLRDEQPPVTDDVRMFEPLLELHELEEFNVMNYAPWATLQDADLLLMAKAWPKICVMHLQSNAVHPKVTFHGLHSLASFCPHLCELWLPIDASSRANLKPVSLNVPSDHPLWYWNVGKSLIDDPALVASRLDKMFPNLCIFMNHDPYIHNRHLWNQVARGLPALRNVRRRCSQKT
;
A
#
# COMPACT_ATOMS: atom_id res chain seq x y z
N MET A 1 -23.79 -7.73 36.24
CA MET A 1 -23.33 -7.14 34.96
C MET A 1 -22.95 -5.71 35.25
N HIS A 2 -21.75 -5.25 34.86
CA HIS A 2 -21.33 -3.88 35.13
C HIS A 2 -22.28 -2.89 34.40
N PRO A 3 -22.74 -1.78 35.03
CA PRO A 3 -23.69 -0.85 34.41
C PRO A 3 -23.24 -0.31 33.05
N ALA A 4 -21.92 -0.12 32.86
CA ALA A 4 -21.35 0.30 31.58
C ALA A 4 -21.67 -0.66 30.41
N LEU A 5 -21.83 -1.96 30.67
CA LEU A 5 -22.18 -2.94 29.64
C LEU A 5 -23.66 -2.89 29.22
N ALA A 6 -24.47 -2.05 29.87
CA ALA A 6 -25.82 -1.74 29.38
C ALA A 6 -25.81 -0.60 28.34
N MET A 7 -24.73 0.17 28.24
CA MET A 7 -24.61 1.26 27.28
C MET A 7 -24.17 0.71 25.92
N LYS A 8 -25.04 0.88 24.91
CA LYS A 8 -24.82 0.38 23.54
C LYS A 8 -23.51 0.90 22.94
N ASP A 9 -23.18 2.16 23.19
CA ASP A 9 -21.99 2.81 22.63
C ASP A 9 -20.70 2.20 23.20
N ILE A 10 -20.67 1.93 24.51
CA ILE A 10 -19.54 1.26 25.17
C ILE A 10 -19.36 -0.15 24.62
N LEU A 11 -20.45 -0.92 24.47
CA LEU A 11 -20.37 -2.26 23.87
C LEU A 11 -19.90 -2.22 22.41
N ASN A 12 -20.35 -1.24 21.63
CA ASN A 12 -19.95 -1.05 20.25
C ASN A 12 -18.45 -0.72 20.16
N GLU A 13 -17.94 0.14 21.04
CA GLU A 13 -16.51 0.46 21.12
C GLU A 13 -15.68 -0.76 21.55
N ILE A 14 -16.13 -1.53 22.55
CA ILE A 14 -15.49 -2.80 22.94
C ILE A 14 -15.45 -3.76 21.75
N PHE A 15 -16.57 -3.93 21.03
CA PHE A 15 -16.62 -4.86 19.91
C PHE A 15 -15.86 -4.38 18.67
N GLN A 16 -15.72 -3.08 18.47
CA GLN A 16 -14.87 -2.50 17.46
C GLN A 16 -13.40 -2.84 17.67
N ASN A 17 -12.93 -2.97 18.92
CA ASN A 17 -11.56 -3.40 19.22
C ASN A 17 -11.28 -4.88 18.85
N PHE A 18 -12.30 -5.70 18.62
CA PHE A 18 -12.15 -7.05 18.06
C PHE A 18 -12.22 -7.09 16.53
N GLN A 19 -12.43 -5.95 15.86
CA GLN A 19 -12.19 -5.89 14.43
C GLN A 19 -10.71 -5.61 14.25
N ALA A 20 -9.91 -6.67 14.06
CA ALA A 20 -8.62 -6.49 13.42
C ALA A 20 -8.86 -5.66 12.16
N GLU A 21 -8.06 -4.60 11.97
CA GLU A 21 -8.12 -3.72 10.80
C GLU A 21 -7.73 -4.49 9.51
N GLU A 22 -8.55 -5.48 9.12
CA GLU A 22 -8.44 -6.25 7.87
C GLU A 22 -8.72 -5.36 6.65
N TRP A 23 -9.23 -4.14 6.86
CA TRP A 23 -9.64 -3.23 5.79
C TRP A 23 -8.67 -2.06 5.56
N LEU A 24 -7.49 -2.07 6.20
CA LEU A 24 -6.43 -1.15 5.79
C LEU A 24 -6.11 -1.47 4.33
N THR A 25 -6.06 -0.40 3.52
CA THR A 25 -5.93 -0.50 2.08
C THR A 25 -4.78 -1.43 1.72
N ARG A 26 -4.96 -2.25 0.66
CA ARG A 26 -3.93 -3.12 0.07
C ARG A 26 -2.55 -2.44 0.03
N ARG A 27 -2.48 -1.12 -0.12
CA ARG A 27 -1.27 -0.32 -0.05
C ARG A 27 -0.51 -0.38 1.28
N GLU A 28 -1.16 -0.24 2.44
CA GLU A 28 -0.48 -0.36 3.74
C GLU A 28 0.12 -1.76 3.92
N TRP A 29 -0.58 -2.78 3.43
CA TRP A 29 -0.11 -4.15 3.41
C TRP A 29 1.15 -4.34 2.56
N TRP A 30 1.26 -3.70 1.40
CA TRP A 30 2.44 -3.80 0.53
C TRP A 30 3.59 -2.94 1.05
N SER A 31 3.29 -1.81 1.68
CA SER A 31 4.29 -0.93 2.28
C SER A 31 4.86 -1.48 3.59
N ASN A 32 4.11 -2.32 4.34
CA ASN A 32 4.57 -2.88 5.60
C ASN A 32 3.90 -4.22 5.95
N PRO A 33 4.17 -5.31 5.20
CA PRO A 33 3.52 -6.62 5.42
C PRO A 33 3.76 -7.20 6.82
N ASP A 34 4.86 -6.82 7.47
CA ASP A 34 5.30 -7.40 8.75
C ASP A 34 4.61 -6.80 9.98
N ARG A 35 4.15 -5.54 9.93
CA ARG A 35 3.30 -4.96 10.99
C ARG A 35 1.99 -5.74 11.18
N TYR A 36 1.50 -6.40 10.13
CA TYR A 36 0.21 -7.07 10.12
C TYR A 36 0.28 -8.58 10.35
N ALA A 37 1.44 -9.21 10.14
CA ALA A 37 1.66 -10.63 10.43
C ALA A 37 1.48 -10.99 11.92
N MET A 38 1.48 -9.99 12.82
CA MET A 38 1.33 -10.21 14.27
C MET A 38 -0.09 -10.02 14.84
N ARG A 39 -1.11 -9.62 14.07
CA ARG A 39 -2.49 -9.56 14.61
C ARG A 39 -3.18 -10.92 14.44
N PRO A 40 -3.49 -11.64 15.53
CA PRO A 40 -3.98 -13.01 15.42
C PRO A 40 -5.44 -13.07 14.96
N THR A 41 -5.79 -14.19 14.32
CA THR A 41 -7.15 -14.60 13.93
C THR A 41 -8.14 -14.77 15.10
N THR A 42 -7.70 -14.47 16.33
CA THR A 42 -8.40 -14.65 17.61
C THR A 42 -9.69 -13.85 17.73
N ASP A 43 -9.84 -12.76 16.97
CA ASP A 43 -10.86 -11.77 17.29
C ASP A 43 -12.26 -12.15 16.76
N LYS A 44 -12.34 -12.91 15.65
CA LYS A 44 -13.63 -13.40 15.11
C LYS A 44 -14.28 -14.46 15.99
N ILE A 45 -13.49 -15.29 16.67
CA ILE A 45 -14.00 -16.30 17.61
C ILE A 45 -14.58 -15.59 18.83
N SER A 46 -13.90 -14.55 19.34
CA SER A 46 -14.38 -13.73 20.45
C SER A 46 -15.70 -13.04 20.12
N LEU A 47 -15.84 -12.43 18.93
CA LEU A 47 -17.10 -11.84 18.47
C LEU A 47 -18.22 -12.86 18.32
N ARG A 48 -17.93 -14.06 17.79
CA ARG A 48 -18.90 -15.16 17.73
C ARG A 48 -19.35 -15.56 19.13
N ASN A 49 -18.41 -15.74 20.07
CA ASN A 49 -18.74 -16.14 21.43
C ASN A 49 -19.58 -15.06 22.12
N ALA A 50 -19.20 -13.78 22.00
CA ALA A 50 -19.98 -12.65 22.50
C ALA A 50 -21.40 -12.60 21.90
N ALA A 51 -21.55 -12.93 20.61
CA ALA A 51 -22.87 -12.99 19.98
C ALA A 51 -23.76 -14.11 20.57
N LEU A 52 -23.15 -15.17 21.12
CA LEU A 52 -23.81 -16.32 21.72
C LEU A 52 -24.04 -16.17 23.24
N THR A 53 -23.43 -15.19 23.92
CA THR A 53 -23.55 -15.07 25.39
C THR A 53 -24.92 -14.58 25.84
N CYS A 54 -25.45 -13.51 25.25
CA CYS A 54 -26.74 -12.93 25.65
C CYS A 54 -27.37 -12.07 24.54
N ARG A 55 -28.67 -11.78 24.66
CA ARG A 55 -29.43 -11.00 23.65
C ARG A 55 -28.90 -9.56 23.49
N CYS A 56 -28.43 -8.95 24.57
CA CYS A 56 -27.87 -7.59 24.54
C CYS A 56 -26.60 -7.54 23.66
N PHE A 57 -25.76 -8.57 23.73
CA PHE A 57 -24.51 -8.62 22.96
C PHE A 57 -24.76 -9.11 21.53
N SER A 58 -25.70 -10.04 21.35
CA SER A 58 -25.99 -10.70 20.08
C SER A 58 -26.12 -9.72 18.90
N GLY A 59 -26.92 -8.66 19.03
CA GLY A 59 -27.10 -7.69 17.96
C GLY A 59 -25.80 -7.00 17.53
N LEU A 60 -25.10 -6.38 18.49
CA LEU A 60 -23.87 -5.62 18.23
C LEU A 60 -22.71 -6.53 17.82
N ALA A 61 -22.52 -7.65 18.51
CA ALA A 61 -21.46 -8.60 18.19
C ALA A 61 -21.65 -9.19 16.79
N LEU A 62 -22.90 -9.47 16.38
CA LEU A 62 -23.20 -9.87 15.00
C LEU A 62 -22.96 -8.74 14.00
N ASP A 63 -23.33 -7.49 14.33
CA ASP A 63 -23.02 -6.35 13.47
C ASP A 63 -21.52 -6.26 13.20
N HIS A 64 -20.68 -6.42 14.23
CA HIS A 64 -19.23 -6.40 14.07
C HIS A 64 -18.66 -7.67 13.40
N LEU A 65 -19.20 -8.85 13.70
CA LEU A 65 -18.78 -10.12 13.13
C LEU A 65 -18.99 -10.17 11.62
N TRP A 66 -20.10 -9.61 11.14
CA TRP A 66 -20.50 -9.61 9.73
C TRP A 66 -20.16 -8.30 8.99
N CYS A 67 -19.69 -7.27 9.70
CA CYS A 67 -19.32 -5.96 9.13
C CYS A 67 -18.33 -6.09 7.96
N THR A 68 -17.28 -6.87 8.16
CA THR A 68 -16.20 -7.08 7.19
C THR A 68 -16.22 -8.52 6.71
N PHE A 69 -16.54 -8.69 5.44
CA PHE A 69 -16.54 -9.97 4.77
C PHE A 69 -15.32 -10.05 3.86
N GLY A 70 -14.29 -10.75 4.32
CA GLY A 70 -13.10 -11.04 3.51
C GLY A 70 -13.41 -12.01 2.36
N SER A 71 -12.38 -12.75 1.94
CA SER A 71 -12.41 -13.73 0.82
C SER A 71 -13.28 -14.97 1.08
N LYS A 72 -14.50 -14.79 1.60
CA LYS A 72 -15.36 -15.86 2.13
C LYS A 72 -16.81 -15.70 1.69
N LEU A 73 -17.11 -15.04 0.55
CA LEU A 73 -18.48 -14.80 0.06
C LEU A 73 -19.34 -16.08 0.07
N ALA A 74 -18.74 -17.21 -0.32
CA ALA A 74 -19.36 -18.53 -0.28
C ALA A 74 -19.90 -18.91 1.10
N LYS A 75 -19.30 -18.45 2.21
CA LYS A 75 -19.79 -18.71 3.57
C LYS A 75 -21.12 -18.03 3.87
N LEU A 76 -21.37 -16.86 3.30
CA LEU A 76 -22.67 -16.20 3.44
C LEU A 76 -23.70 -16.91 2.57
N LEU A 77 -23.33 -17.28 1.34
CA LEU A 77 -24.21 -18.03 0.43
C LEU A 77 -24.60 -19.40 1.01
N LYS A 78 -23.75 -20.03 1.83
CA LYS A 78 -24.07 -21.25 2.60
C LYS A 78 -25.21 -21.09 3.61
N LEU A 79 -25.69 -19.88 3.87
CA LEU A 79 -26.94 -19.68 4.62
C LEU A 79 -28.17 -20.12 3.82
N LEU A 80 -28.06 -20.18 2.49
CA LEU A 80 -29.10 -20.68 1.59
C LEU A 80 -28.93 -22.21 1.45
N PRO A 81 -29.92 -23.03 1.85
CA PRO A 81 -29.80 -24.49 1.75
C PRO A 81 -29.59 -25.02 0.33
N ALA A 82 -30.08 -24.28 -0.68
CA ALA A 82 -29.88 -24.59 -2.09
C ALA A 82 -28.41 -24.41 -2.55
N PHE A 83 -27.59 -23.65 -1.80
CA PHE A 83 -26.20 -23.41 -2.15
C PHE A 83 -25.33 -24.59 -1.73
N LYS A 84 -24.92 -25.40 -2.70
CA LYS A 84 -24.19 -26.63 -2.47
C LYS A 84 -23.04 -26.81 -3.45
N ARG A 85 -22.09 -27.64 -3.03
CA ARG A 85 -20.93 -28.02 -3.83
C ARG A 85 -21.38 -29.08 -4.86
N CYS A 86 -21.14 -28.84 -6.14
CA CYS A 86 -21.39 -29.83 -7.17
C CYS A 86 -20.50 -31.06 -6.90
N ARG A 87 -21.10 -32.27 -6.88
CA ARG A 87 -20.38 -33.52 -6.62
C ARG A 87 -19.87 -34.17 -7.89
N ASP A 88 -20.42 -33.80 -9.04
CA ASP A 88 -20.16 -34.44 -10.30
C ASP A 88 -19.07 -33.66 -11.06
N ASN A 89 -17.85 -34.21 -11.05
CA ASN A 89 -16.73 -33.67 -11.82
C ASN A 89 -16.83 -34.03 -13.32
N SER A 90 -17.81 -34.82 -13.76
CA SER A 90 -17.73 -35.51 -15.05
C SER A 90 -18.15 -34.70 -16.28
N VAL A 91 -18.74 -33.50 -16.15
CA VAL A 91 -19.33 -32.81 -17.34
C VAL A 91 -19.14 -31.28 -17.37
N TYR A 92 -18.32 -30.68 -16.51
CA TYR A 92 -17.92 -29.28 -16.73
C TYR A 92 -16.63 -29.23 -17.55
N VAL A 93 -16.73 -29.49 -18.85
CA VAL A 93 -15.76 -28.94 -19.80
C VAL A 93 -15.98 -27.44 -19.73
N SER A 94 -15.13 -26.73 -18.99
CA SER A 94 -15.23 -25.28 -18.86
C SER A 94 -15.22 -24.68 -20.26
N VAL A 95 -16.38 -24.30 -20.77
CA VAL A 95 -16.54 -23.61 -22.07
C VAL A 95 -16.06 -22.16 -21.96
N HIS A 96 -15.20 -21.85 -20.99
CA HIS A 96 -14.39 -20.65 -20.98
C HIS A 96 -13.08 -20.98 -21.71
N PRO A 97 -13.00 -20.78 -23.04
CA PRO A 97 -11.79 -21.03 -23.83
C PRO A 97 -10.57 -20.19 -23.40
N PHE A 98 -10.74 -19.29 -22.43
CA PHE A 98 -9.70 -18.37 -21.95
C PHE A 98 -9.09 -18.76 -20.59
N CYS A 99 -9.67 -19.73 -19.86
CA CYS A 99 -9.06 -20.23 -18.62
C CYS A 99 -8.09 -21.38 -18.95
N VAL A 100 -6.98 -21.06 -19.64
CA VAL A 100 -5.93 -22.03 -20.02
C VAL A 100 -5.00 -22.38 -18.85
N SER A 101 -5.30 -21.89 -17.65
CA SER A 101 -4.52 -22.24 -16.47
C SER A 101 -4.81 -23.69 -16.09
N PHE A 102 -3.73 -24.44 -15.86
CA PHE A 102 -3.72 -25.88 -15.57
C PHE A 102 -4.98 -26.36 -14.84
N PRO A 103 -5.64 -27.45 -15.31
CA PRO A 103 -6.83 -27.97 -14.66
C PRO A 103 -6.47 -28.22 -13.19
N LYS A 104 -6.95 -27.37 -12.29
CA LYS A 104 -6.80 -27.59 -10.86
C LYS A 104 -7.70 -28.79 -10.55
N PRO A 105 -7.15 -29.98 -10.27
CA PRO A 105 -7.94 -31.20 -10.18
C PRO A 105 -8.92 -31.21 -8.99
N ASP A 106 -8.93 -30.15 -8.17
CA ASP A 106 -9.78 -29.99 -6.99
C ASP A 106 -10.72 -28.76 -7.02
N LEU A 107 -10.82 -28.03 -8.15
CA LEU A 107 -11.83 -26.96 -8.27
C LEU A 107 -13.22 -27.58 -8.26
N ARG A 108 -13.92 -27.44 -7.14
CA ARG A 108 -15.29 -27.94 -6.99
C ARG A 108 -16.23 -26.73 -6.99
N LEU A 109 -16.88 -26.56 -8.13
CA LEU A 109 -17.85 -25.52 -8.39
C LEU A 109 -19.01 -25.56 -7.38
N GLN A 110 -19.40 -24.40 -6.89
CA GLN A 110 -20.54 -24.20 -6.00
C GLN A 110 -21.70 -23.62 -6.81
N ILE A 111 -22.87 -24.26 -6.71
CA ILE A 111 -24.07 -23.93 -7.48
C ILE A 111 -25.24 -23.70 -6.52
N LEU A 112 -26.26 -22.99 -7.00
CA LEU A 112 -27.58 -22.96 -6.38
C LEU A 112 -28.44 -24.02 -7.06
N ASP A 113 -28.68 -25.13 -6.37
CA ASP A 113 -29.53 -26.21 -6.87
C ASP A 113 -30.52 -26.64 -5.78
N GLY A 114 -31.76 -26.18 -5.96
CA GLY A 114 -32.90 -26.34 -5.07
C GLY A 114 -33.74 -25.06 -4.98
N ALA A 115 -34.94 -25.17 -4.40
CA ALA A 115 -35.74 -24.00 -4.07
C ALA A 115 -35.16 -23.29 -2.83
N ILE A 116 -35.16 -21.96 -2.84
CA ILE A 116 -34.85 -21.14 -1.66
C ILE A 116 -36.16 -20.76 -1.01
N GLY A 117 -36.41 -21.24 0.22
CA GLY A 117 -37.61 -20.88 0.96
C GLY A 117 -37.54 -19.44 1.49
N ASP A 118 -38.70 -18.80 1.68
CA ASP A 118 -38.79 -17.42 2.16
C ASP A 118 -38.06 -17.21 3.50
N ALA A 119 -38.14 -18.18 4.40
CA ALA A 119 -37.48 -18.12 5.71
C ALA A 119 -35.94 -18.11 5.59
N ASP A 120 -35.39 -18.89 4.65
CA ASP A 120 -33.94 -18.92 4.39
C ASP A 120 -33.48 -17.62 3.75
N TRP A 121 -34.30 -17.07 2.85
CA TRP A 121 -34.02 -15.79 2.21
C TRP A 121 -34.04 -14.63 3.21
N VAL A 122 -35.07 -14.54 4.05
CA VAL A 122 -35.17 -13.53 5.14
C VAL A 122 -33.97 -13.63 6.07
N ARG A 123 -33.55 -14.86 6.40
CA ARG A 123 -32.34 -15.08 7.20
C ARG A 123 -31.09 -14.58 6.47
N PHE A 124 -30.93 -14.87 5.19
CA PHE A 124 -29.82 -14.39 4.39
C PHE A 124 -29.79 -12.84 4.36
N GLU A 125 -30.92 -12.19 4.08
CA GLU A 125 -31.03 -10.73 4.05
C GLU A 125 -30.67 -10.08 5.39
N PHE A 126 -31.09 -10.69 6.51
CA PHE A 126 -30.73 -10.22 7.85
C PHE A 126 -29.21 -10.09 8.04
N TYR A 127 -28.43 -11.06 7.56
CA TYR A 127 -26.97 -11.00 7.63
C TYR A 127 -26.37 -10.11 6.53
N ALA A 128 -26.92 -10.14 5.32
CA ALA A 128 -26.47 -9.32 4.20
C ALA A 128 -26.55 -7.81 4.51
N MET A 129 -27.56 -7.37 5.27
CA MET A 129 -27.67 -5.97 5.74
C MET A 129 -26.57 -5.54 6.71
N LYS A 130 -25.85 -6.47 7.33
CA LYS A 130 -24.75 -6.16 8.28
C LYS A 130 -23.41 -5.98 7.57
N VAL A 131 -23.30 -6.45 6.32
CA VAL A 131 -22.07 -6.35 5.53
C VAL A 131 -21.86 -4.91 5.07
N LYS A 132 -20.78 -4.29 5.55
CA LYS A 132 -20.36 -2.94 5.18
C LYS A 132 -19.09 -2.94 4.33
N ASN A 133 -18.25 -3.97 4.48
CA ASN A 133 -17.00 -4.11 3.74
C ASN A 133 -16.96 -5.50 3.12
N LEU A 134 -16.70 -5.59 1.81
CA LEU A 134 -16.57 -6.85 1.09
C LEU A 134 -15.24 -6.89 0.36
N THR A 135 -14.48 -7.98 0.53
CA THR A 135 -13.22 -8.23 -0.17
C THR A 135 -13.27 -9.61 -0.82
N ALA A 136 -13.49 -9.67 -2.14
CA ALA A 136 -13.74 -10.92 -2.87
C ALA A 136 -12.68 -11.18 -3.95
N HIS A 137 -11.53 -11.74 -3.56
CA HIS A 137 -10.40 -11.98 -4.48
C HIS A 137 -10.25 -13.41 -5.03
N LEU A 138 -10.77 -14.43 -4.36
CA LEU A 138 -10.48 -15.84 -4.69
C LEU A 138 -11.71 -16.73 -4.72
N ASP A 139 -12.76 -16.36 -4.00
CA ASP A 139 -13.94 -17.20 -3.81
C ASP A 139 -14.94 -17.16 -4.97
N LEU A 140 -14.83 -16.17 -5.87
CA LEU A 140 -15.78 -16.00 -6.96
C LEU A 140 -15.56 -17.01 -8.08
N ASP A 141 -14.32 -17.42 -8.30
CA ASP A 141 -13.97 -18.42 -9.32
C ASP A 141 -14.55 -19.82 -8.96
N ASP A 142 -14.82 -20.06 -7.68
CA ASP A 142 -15.45 -21.29 -7.18
C ASP A 142 -16.98 -21.26 -7.23
N ILE A 143 -17.60 -20.13 -7.58
CA ILE A 143 -19.06 -19.95 -7.61
C ILE A 143 -19.52 -19.85 -9.06
N ASP A 144 -20.42 -20.75 -9.47
CA ASP A 144 -20.97 -20.72 -10.83
C ASP A 144 -21.69 -19.38 -11.09
N PRO A 145 -21.45 -18.71 -12.23
CA PRO A 145 -22.09 -17.43 -12.56
C PRO A 145 -23.63 -17.44 -12.47
N SER A 146 -24.27 -18.60 -12.72
CA SER A 146 -25.73 -18.77 -12.61
C SER A 146 -26.26 -18.50 -11.19
N VAL A 147 -25.43 -18.70 -10.16
CA VAL A 147 -25.75 -18.35 -8.77
C VAL A 147 -26.10 -16.88 -8.67
N PHE A 148 -25.28 -16.02 -9.27
CA PHE A 148 -25.48 -14.58 -9.25
C PHE A 148 -26.67 -14.17 -10.10
N SER A 149 -26.86 -14.77 -11.28
CA SER A 149 -28.05 -14.54 -12.10
C SER A 149 -29.34 -14.88 -11.36
N HIS A 150 -29.36 -16.00 -10.62
CA HIS A 150 -30.51 -16.39 -9.81
C HIS A 150 -30.76 -15.41 -8.65
N ILE A 151 -29.69 -14.97 -7.98
CA ILE A 151 -29.78 -13.94 -6.93
C ILE A 151 -30.29 -12.61 -7.48
N VAL A 152 -29.83 -12.15 -8.66
CA VAL A 152 -30.33 -10.93 -9.32
C VAL A 152 -31.84 -11.02 -9.52
N TYR A 153 -32.31 -12.17 -10.02
CA TYR A 153 -33.73 -12.43 -10.24
C TYR A 153 -34.53 -12.36 -8.94
N LEU A 154 -34.10 -13.08 -7.89
CA LEU A 154 -34.78 -13.05 -6.58
C LEU A 154 -34.79 -11.67 -5.92
N ARG A 155 -33.79 -10.83 -6.22
CA ARG A 155 -33.67 -9.49 -5.65
C ARG A 155 -34.38 -8.40 -6.43
N GLU A 156 -34.91 -8.71 -7.61
CA GLU A 156 -35.52 -7.74 -8.52
C GLU A 156 -34.56 -6.57 -8.80
N GLY A 157 -33.26 -6.87 -8.97
CA GLY A 157 -32.21 -5.88 -9.23
C GLY A 157 -31.74 -5.08 -8.00
N ARG A 158 -32.24 -5.34 -6.79
CA ARG A 158 -31.75 -4.68 -5.58
C ARG A 158 -30.33 -5.15 -5.20
N PRO A 159 -29.46 -4.28 -4.65
CA PRO A 159 -28.08 -4.63 -4.30
C PRO A 159 -28.04 -5.71 -3.21
N LEU A 160 -27.23 -6.76 -3.41
CA LEU A 160 -27.06 -7.89 -2.50
C LEU A 160 -26.73 -7.46 -1.08
N PHE A 161 -25.90 -6.43 -0.93
CA PHE A 161 -25.49 -5.84 0.35
C PHE A 161 -25.94 -4.38 0.44
N PRO A 162 -27.17 -4.08 0.91
CA PRO A 162 -27.71 -2.72 0.93
C PRO A 162 -26.90 -1.76 1.81
N ALA A 163 -26.19 -2.26 2.82
CA ALA A 163 -25.36 -1.45 3.71
C ALA A 163 -23.88 -1.36 3.31
N LEU A 164 -23.51 -1.90 2.14
CA LEU A 164 -22.13 -1.92 1.67
C LEU A 164 -21.61 -0.49 1.51
N ARG A 165 -20.47 -0.23 2.14
CA ARG A 165 -19.71 1.03 2.07
C ARG A 165 -18.44 0.85 1.28
N ASN A 166 -17.86 -0.34 1.36
CA ASN A 166 -16.57 -0.60 0.79
C ASN A 166 -16.56 -1.92 0.01
N LEU A 167 -16.15 -1.88 -1.24
CA LEU A 167 -16.08 -3.02 -2.14
C LEU A 167 -14.66 -3.16 -2.65
N ASP A 168 -14.02 -4.30 -2.41
CA ASP A 168 -12.78 -4.71 -3.07
C ASP A 168 -13.03 -6.05 -3.75
N ILE A 169 -12.95 -6.09 -5.07
CA ILE A 169 -13.30 -7.27 -5.84
C ILE A 169 -12.29 -7.53 -6.93
N LYS A 170 -11.92 -8.79 -7.05
CA LYS A 170 -11.18 -9.26 -8.21
C LYS A 170 -12.19 -9.64 -9.29
N ILE A 171 -12.13 -8.93 -10.41
CA ILE A 171 -13.02 -9.10 -11.54
C ILE A 171 -12.47 -10.21 -12.43
N SER A 172 -13.33 -11.17 -12.76
CA SER A 172 -13.16 -12.08 -13.90
C SER A 172 -13.79 -11.46 -15.15
N CYS A 173 -13.41 -11.93 -16.34
CA CYS A 173 -13.71 -11.27 -17.63
C CYS A 173 -15.19 -10.91 -17.88
N SER A 174 -16.16 -11.56 -17.21
CA SER A 174 -17.59 -11.28 -17.43
C SER A 174 -18.06 -9.99 -16.72
N GLY A 175 -17.53 -9.66 -15.53
CA GLY A 175 -17.95 -8.49 -14.75
C GLY A 175 -19.46 -8.37 -14.45
N THR A 176 -20.26 -9.38 -14.80
CA THR A 176 -21.74 -9.32 -14.79
C THR A 176 -22.34 -9.25 -13.40
N ILE A 177 -21.55 -9.63 -12.38
CA ILE A 177 -21.97 -9.66 -10.99
C ILE A 177 -21.84 -8.30 -10.30
N LEU A 178 -21.07 -7.35 -10.87
CA LEU A 178 -20.78 -6.08 -10.21
C LEU A 178 -22.02 -5.26 -9.84
N PRO A 179 -23.09 -5.18 -10.67
CA PRO A 179 -24.32 -4.48 -10.32
C PRO A 179 -24.96 -4.95 -9.02
N LEU A 180 -24.79 -6.23 -8.63
CA LEU A 180 -25.29 -6.76 -7.36
C LEU A 180 -24.64 -6.08 -6.15
N PHE A 181 -23.46 -5.51 -6.30
CA PHE A 181 -22.73 -4.89 -5.19
C PHE A 181 -22.87 -3.38 -5.15
N LEU A 182 -23.58 -2.76 -6.11
CA LEU A 182 -23.73 -1.30 -6.21
C LEU A 182 -24.78 -0.75 -5.24
N SER A 183 -24.44 -0.73 -3.95
CA SER A 183 -25.23 0.00 -2.96
C SER A 183 -25.05 1.50 -3.10
N SER A 184 -26.14 2.27 -2.95
CA SER A 184 -26.10 3.74 -2.88
C SER A 184 -25.30 4.29 -1.68
N ARG A 185 -24.93 3.42 -0.73
CA ARG A 185 -24.10 3.75 0.44
C ARG A 185 -22.61 3.48 0.22
N LEU A 186 -22.21 3.03 -0.96
CA LEU A 186 -20.81 2.81 -1.29
C LEU A 186 -20.03 4.13 -1.24
N LEU A 187 -18.88 4.06 -0.61
CA LEU A 187 -17.91 5.13 -0.42
C LEU A 187 -16.58 4.79 -1.10
N SER A 188 -16.21 3.50 -1.12
CA SER A 188 -14.96 3.00 -1.70
C SER A 188 -15.20 1.80 -2.61
N ILE A 189 -14.58 1.82 -3.79
CA ILE A 189 -14.57 0.71 -4.74
C ILE A 189 -13.13 0.45 -5.18
N ALA A 190 -12.67 -0.79 -5.04
CA ALA A 190 -11.44 -1.32 -5.57
C ALA A 190 -11.76 -2.47 -6.54
N LEU A 191 -11.38 -2.32 -7.80
CA LEU A 191 -11.58 -3.29 -8.86
C LEU A 191 -10.22 -3.77 -9.35
N THR A 192 -9.95 -5.06 -9.22
CA THR A 192 -8.66 -5.66 -9.59
C THR A 192 -8.83 -6.75 -10.63
N HIS A 193 -7.98 -6.79 -11.65
CA HIS A 193 -8.01 -7.83 -12.66
C HIS A 193 -7.21 -9.06 -12.24
N ALA A 194 -7.56 -10.24 -12.77
CA ALA A 194 -6.74 -11.43 -12.57
C ALA A 194 -5.45 -11.34 -13.40
N PRO A 195 -4.27 -11.60 -12.81
CA PRO A 195 -2.98 -11.44 -13.50
C PRO A 195 -2.77 -12.42 -14.67
N THR A 196 -3.61 -13.45 -14.81
CA THR A 196 -3.47 -14.48 -15.85
C THR A 196 -3.94 -14.03 -17.24
N GLU A 197 -4.54 -12.84 -17.35
CA GLU A 197 -5.20 -12.36 -18.56
C GLU A 197 -4.73 -10.94 -18.86
N GLU A 198 -3.46 -10.80 -19.27
CA GLU A 198 -2.80 -9.50 -19.51
C GLU A 198 -3.46 -8.62 -20.60
N SER A 199 -4.54 -9.06 -21.24
CA SER A 199 -5.21 -8.35 -22.34
C SER A 199 -6.74 -8.36 -22.30
N ALA A 200 -7.38 -8.91 -21.25
CA ALA A 200 -8.83 -9.00 -21.24
C ALA A 200 -9.48 -7.67 -20.85
N GLN A 201 -10.07 -7.00 -21.85
CA GLN A 201 -11.03 -5.93 -21.60
C GLN A 201 -12.14 -6.45 -20.67
N CYS A 202 -12.58 -5.61 -19.73
CA CYS A 202 -13.66 -5.94 -18.81
C CYS A 202 -14.86 -5.00 -19.02
N PRO A 203 -15.71 -5.22 -20.06
CA PRO A 203 -16.85 -4.37 -20.34
C PRO A 203 -17.79 -4.17 -19.15
N GLY A 204 -17.99 -5.21 -18.34
CA GLY A 204 -18.81 -5.13 -17.12
C GLY A 204 -18.28 -4.10 -16.12
N ALA A 205 -16.96 -3.98 -15.95
CA ALA A 205 -16.34 -2.96 -15.11
C ALA A 205 -16.60 -1.56 -15.67
N TRP A 206 -16.48 -1.39 -16.99
CA TRP A 206 -16.73 -0.10 -17.64
C TRP A 206 -18.18 0.33 -17.51
N SER A 207 -19.14 -0.59 -17.70
CA SER A 207 -20.57 -0.30 -17.50
C SER A 207 -20.85 0.16 -16.07
N VAL A 208 -20.20 -0.45 -15.08
CA VAL A 208 -20.29 0.01 -13.69
C VAL A 208 -19.72 1.41 -13.54
N LEU A 209 -18.52 1.69 -14.04
CA LEU A 209 -17.91 3.03 -13.97
C LEU A 209 -18.82 4.12 -14.58
N HIS A 210 -19.50 3.81 -15.68
CA HIS A 210 -20.49 4.71 -16.30
C HIS A 210 -21.75 4.93 -15.44
N ALA A 211 -22.15 3.93 -14.65
CA ALA A 211 -23.30 4.02 -13.75
C ALA A 211 -22.97 4.68 -12.39
N LEU A 212 -21.71 4.67 -11.95
CA LEU A 212 -21.33 5.19 -10.63
C LEU A 212 -21.72 6.66 -10.40
N PRO A 213 -21.51 7.62 -11.33
CA PRO A 213 -21.87 9.02 -11.08
C PRO A 213 -23.35 9.25 -10.80
N THR A 214 -24.23 8.41 -11.37
CA THR A 214 -25.69 8.53 -11.21
C THR A 214 -26.22 7.69 -10.05
N THR A 215 -25.67 6.50 -9.84
CA THR A 215 -26.14 5.56 -8.81
C THR A 215 -25.52 5.80 -7.44
N ILE A 216 -24.26 6.25 -7.40
CA ILE A 216 -23.45 6.43 -6.19
C ILE A 216 -22.69 7.76 -6.29
N PRO A 217 -23.41 8.91 -6.29
CA PRO A 217 -22.78 10.23 -6.40
C PRO A 217 -21.87 10.56 -5.21
N GLY A 218 -22.01 9.83 -4.09
CA GLY A 218 -21.20 9.98 -2.87
C GLY A 218 -19.94 9.12 -2.83
N ILE A 219 -19.46 8.59 -3.95
CA ILE A 219 -18.20 7.83 -3.97
C ILE A 219 -16.99 8.74 -3.67
N HIS A 220 -16.13 8.28 -2.76
CA HIS A 220 -14.94 9.02 -2.29
C HIS A 220 -13.64 8.38 -2.75
N THR A 221 -13.60 7.05 -2.82
CA THR A 221 -12.38 6.30 -3.17
C THR A 221 -12.65 5.37 -4.33
N LEU A 222 -11.79 5.43 -5.35
CA LEU A 222 -11.82 4.56 -6.50
C LEU A 222 -10.42 4.03 -6.77
N SER A 223 -10.25 2.72 -6.73
CA SER A 223 -9.00 2.02 -7.07
C SER A 223 -9.24 1.05 -8.22
N LEU A 224 -8.51 1.20 -9.30
CA LEU A 224 -8.70 0.45 -10.54
C LEU A 224 -7.36 -0.14 -10.98
N ASP A 225 -7.33 -1.46 -11.02
CA ASP A 225 -6.21 -2.28 -11.48
C ASP A 225 -6.72 -3.13 -12.64
N LEU A 226 -7.12 -2.44 -13.73
CA LEU A 226 -7.74 -3.01 -14.93
C LEU A 226 -7.58 -2.06 -16.14
N MET A 227 -7.66 -2.61 -17.36
CA MET A 227 -7.62 -1.81 -18.59
C MET A 227 -8.88 -0.95 -18.74
N LEU A 228 -8.69 0.34 -18.97
CA LEU A 228 -9.77 1.32 -19.07
C LEU A 228 -9.90 1.85 -20.49
N SER A 229 -11.13 1.91 -21.00
CA SER A 229 -11.41 2.66 -22.22
C SER A 229 -11.49 4.17 -21.93
N ASP A 230 -11.29 5.00 -22.95
CA ASP A 230 -11.44 6.46 -22.85
C ASP A 230 -12.83 6.86 -22.30
N SER A 231 -13.86 6.11 -22.68
CA SER A 231 -15.21 6.37 -22.18
C SER A 231 -15.31 6.12 -20.67
N ALA A 232 -14.69 5.05 -20.17
CA ALA A 232 -14.65 4.73 -18.74
C ALA A 232 -13.84 5.76 -17.96
N LEU A 233 -12.70 6.21 -18.50
CA LEU A 233 -11.92 7.32 -17.92
C LEU A 233 -12.79 8.59 -17.83
N ASN A 234 -13.48 8.96 -18.90
CA ASN A 234 -14.37 10.12 -18.92
C ASN A 234 -15.56 10.02 -17.93
N ALA A 235 -15.97 8.81 -17.54
CA ALA A 235 -16.97 8.62 -16.50
C ALA A 235 -16.45 9.01 -15.10
N ILE A 236 -15.16 8.74 -14.81
CA ILE A 236 -14.49 9.10 -13.55
C ILE A 236 -14.54 10.61 -13.34
N LEU A 237 -14.37 11.40 -14.40
CA LEU A 237 -14.40 12.87 -14.35
C LEU A 237 -15.75 13.44 -13.86
N ARG A 238 -16.84 12.65 -13.92
CA ARG A 238 -18.17 13.06 -13.44
C ARG A 238 -18.35 12.83 -11.94
N MET A 239 -17.40 12.18 -11.27
CA MET A 239 -17.47 11.84 -9.84
C MET A 239 -16.92 13.02 -9.01
N THR A 240 -17.71 14.08 -8.86
CA THR A 240 -17.26 15.34 -8.23
C THR A 240 -16.93 15.24 -6.74
N ASN A 241 -17.34 14.15 -6.07
CA ASN A 241 -17.01 13.86 -4.68
C ASN A 241 -15.76 12.98 -4.48
N LEU A 242 -15.10 12.59 -5.58
CA LEU A 242 -13.94 11.71 -5.53
C LEU A 242 -12.76 12.41 -4.82
N GLN A 243 -12.24 11.75 -3.79
CA GLN A 243 -11.13 12.21 -2.96
C GLN A 243 -9.86 11.39 -3.21
N HIS A 244 -10.00 10.09 -3.42
CA HIS A 244 -8.87 9.19 -3.64
C HIS A 244 -9.08 8.46 -4.97
N LEU A 245 -8.19 8.67 -5.92
CA LEU A 245 -8.19 7.96 -7.19
C LEU A 245 -6.86 7.21 -7.34
N HIS A 246 -6.95 5.89 -7.48
CA HIS A 246 -5.81 5.05 -7.75
C HIS A 246 -6.01 4.28 -9.04
N LEU A 247 -5.18 4.56 -10.02
CA LEU A 247 -5.06 3.80 -11.25
C LEU A 247 -3.74 3.01 -11.11
N LEU A 248 -3.82 1.68 -11.06
CA LEU A 248 -2.66 0.82 -10.73
C LEU A 248 -2.10 0.09 -11.95
N CYS A 249 -2.94 -0.21 -12.95
CA CYS A 249 -2.52 -0.97 -14.12
C CYS A 249 -2.98 -0.31 -15.42
N PRO A 250 -2.14 0.54 -16.01
CA PRO A 250 -2.12 0.72 -17.43
C PRO A 250 -1.16 -0.37 -17.92
N THR A 251 -1.71 -1.36 -18.59
CA THR A 251 -0.91 -1.99 -19.63
C THR A 251 -0.34 -0.87 -20.52
N PRO A 252 0.82 -1.05 -21.18
CA PRO A 252 1.39 -0.03 -22.07
C PRO A 252 0.42 0.45 -23.18
N GLU A 253 -0.69 -0.24 -23.38
CA GLU A 253 -1.81 0.14 -24.25
C GLU A 253 -2.74 1.20 -23.66
N THR A 254 -2.97 1.20 -22.34
CA THR A 254 -3.86 2.17 -21.68
C THR A 254 -3.09 3.46 -21.43
N LYS A 255 -3.05 4.31 -22.44
CA LYS A 255 -2.38 5.61 -22.36
C LYS A 255 -3.30 6.61 -21.71
N ILE A 256 -2.95 7.04 -20.50
CA ILE A 256 -3.60 8.17 -19.88
C ILE A 256 -3.18 9.41 -20.66
N THR A 257 -4.15 10.14 -21.19
CA THR A 257 -3.90 11.33 -21.98
C THR A 257 -3.71 12.55 -21.09
N TYR A 258 -2.98 13.55 -21.59
CA TYR A 258 -2.83 14.83 -20.92
C TYR A 258 -4.18 15.51 -20.64
N SER A 259 -5.14 15.43 -21.57
CA SER A 259 -6.48 16.00 -21.40
C SER A 259 -7.28 15.33 -20.28
N PHE A 260 -7.08 14.04 -20.04
CA PHE A 260 -7.67 13.36 -18.89
C PHE A 260 -7.04 13.82 -17.57
N PHE A 261 -5.70 13.85 -17.48
CA PHE A 261 -4.99 14.36 -16.30
C PHE A 261 -5.42 15.80 -15.95
N TRP A 262 -5.54 16.63 -16.98
CA TRP A 262 -6.05 17.99 -16.86
C TRP A 262 -7.45 18.06 -16.28
N SER A 263 -8.34 17.21 -16.76
CA SER A 263 -9.72 17.18 -16.29
C SER A 263 -9.80 16.73 -14.84
N LEU A 264 -8.91 15.81 -14.41
CA LEU A 264 -8.76 15.44 -13.01
C LEU A 264 -8.30 16.62 -12.13
N ALA A 265 -7.46 17.52 -12.67
CA ALA A 265 -7.01 18.72 -11.97
C ALA A 265 -8.17 19.66 -11.58
N SER A 266 -9.33 19.52 -12.23
CA SER A 266 -10.53 20.29 -11.93
C SER A 266 -11.39 19.67 -10.82
N LEU A 267 -11.05 18.47 -10.30
CA LEU A 267 -11.82 17.83 -9.24
C LEU A 267 -11.54 18.51 -7.88
N PRO A 268 -12.55 19.16 -7.27
CA PRO A 268 -12.32 20.08 -6.15
C PRO A 268 -11.99 19.38 -4.83
N LYS A 269 -12.32 18.09 -4.71
CA LYS A 269 -12.12 17.31 -3.49
C LYS A 269 -11.01 16.28 -3.59
N MET A 270 -10.26 16.25 -4.70
CA MET A 270 -9.19 15.28 -4.88
C MET A 270 -8.08 15.53 -3.85
N VAL A 271 -7.89 14.56 -2.96
CA VAL A 271 -6.89 14.55 -1.88
C VAL A 271 -5.70 13.71 -2.30
N GLU A 272 -5.96 12.57 -2.94
CA GLU A 272 -4.94 11.61 -3.31
C GLU A 272 -5.11 11.12 -4.74
N LEU A 273 -4.03 11.18 -5.49
CA LEU A 273 -4.00 10.80 -6.88
C LEU A 273 -2.83 9.85 -7.13
N SER A 274 -3.13 8.62 -7.50
CA SER A 274 -2.15 7.67 -8.02
C SER A 274 -2.47 7.41 -9.49
N ILE A 275 -1.61 7.91 -10.36
CA ILE A 275 -1.72 7.73 -11.79
C ILE A 275 -0.53 6.91 -12.25
N PRO A 276 -0.77 5.93 -13.12
CA PRO A 276 0.28 5.11 -13.65
C PRO A 276 0.82 5.72 -14.95
N HIS A 277 1.33 4.91 -15.86
CA HIS A 277 1.97 5.41 -17.09
C HIS A 277 1.10 6.43 -17.83
N VAL A 278 1.66 7.63 -18.06
CA VAL A 278 1.06 8.68 -18.87
C VAL A 278 1.99 8.93 -20.03
N ASP A 279 1.50 8.63 -21.22
CA ASP A 279 2.19 8.98 -22.46
C ASP A 279 1.90 10.46 -22.72
N ILE A 280 2.84 11.32 -22.33
CA ILE A 280 2.75 12.76 -22.56
C ILE A 280 3.68 13.09 -23.73
N PRO A 281 3.18 13.10 -24.98
CA PRO A 281 3.86 13.89 -25.99
C PRO A 281 3.93 15.34 -25.48
N SER A 282 5.07 16.00 -25.69
CA SER A 282 5.35 17.36 -25.22
C SER A 282 4.09 18.22 -25.23
N PRO A 283 3.75 18.88 -24.10
CA PRO A 283 2.49 19.57 -23.95
C PRO A 283 2.27 20.58 -25.08
N PRO A 284 1.03 20.74 -25.57
CA PRO A 284 0.72 21.86 -26.44
C PRO A 284 1.07 23.15 -25.69
N LEU A 285 1.83 24.05 -26.32
CA LEU A 285 2.35 25.29 -25.71
C LEU A 285 1.26 26.26 -25.16
N THR A 286 -0.03 25.94 -25.29
CA THR A 286 -1.15 26.88 -25.14
C THR A 286 -2.31 26.37 -24.30
N VAL A 287 -2.13 25.39 -23.40
CA VAL A 287 -3.24 24.91 -22.56
C VAL A 287 -3.29 25.73 -21.26
N ASP A 288 -4.37 26.50 -21.06
CA ASP A 288 -4.58 27.40 -19.90
C ASP A 288 -5.14 26.67 -18.66
N PHE A 289 -4.30 26.38 -17.65
CA PHE A 289 -4.72 25.61 -16.46
C PHE A 289 -5.91 26.26 -15.76
N PRO A 290 -6.84 25.46 -15.16
CA PRO A 290 -7.78 26.03 -14.21
C PRO A 290 -6.98 26.84 -13.20
N SER A 291 -7.51 28.00 -12.77
CA SER A 291 -6.77 28.94 -11.91
C SER A 291 -6.23 28.30 -10.63
N THR A 292 -6.81 27.18 -10.21
CA THR A 292 -6.39 26.42 -9.02
C THR A 292 -6.45 24.91 -9.30
N PRO A 293 -5.47 24.33 -10.00
CA PRO A 293 -5.46 22.89 -10.24
C PRO A 293 -5.26 22.15 -8.91
N PHE A 294 -6.05 21.10 -8.69
CA PHE A 294 -5.95 20.21 -7.53
C PHE A 294 -5.97 20.94 -6.17
N PRO A 295 -7.07 21.63 -5.81
CA PRO A 295 -7.10 22.51 -4.63
C PRO A 295 -6.89 21.79 -3.29
N CYS A 296 -7.15 20.48 -3.22
CA CYS A 296 -7.03 19.68 -1.99
C CYS A 296 -5.96 18.58 -2.06
N LEU A 297 -5.20 18.47 -3.15
CA LEU A 297 -4.30 17.34 -3.37
C LEU A 297 -3.10 17.41 -2.42
N ASN A 298 -2.94 16.36 -1.62
CA ASN A 298 -1.87 16.21 -0.65
C ASN A 298 -0.97 14.99 -0.93
N SER A 299 -1.42 14.04 -1.73
CA SER A 299 -0.74 12.79 -2.05
C SER A 299 -0.74 12.58 -3.55
N LEU A 300 0.44 12.55 -4.14
CA LEU A 300 0.63 12.29 -5.56
C LEU A 300 1.53 11.07 -5.73
N SER A 301 1.03 10.06 -6.42
CA SER A 301 1.79 8.89 -6.81
C SER A 301 1.80 8.80 -8.32
N TRP A 302 2.98 8.62 -8.87
CA TRP A 302 3.21 8.54 -10.29
C TRP A 302 3.96 7.25 -10.61
N ASN A 303 3.59 6.59 -11.69
CA ASN A 303 4.37 5.52 -12.26
C ASN A 303 4.55 5.81 -13.76
N GLY A 304 5.77 5.97 -14.26
CA GLY A 304 5.99 6.37 -15.66
C GLY A 304 7.34 5.93 -16.21
N ASP A 305 7.53 6.11 -17.52
CA ASP A 305 8.73 5.62 -18.21
C ASP A 305 9.89 6.62 -18.17
N SER A 306 9.60 7.91 -18.02
CA SER A 306 10.61 8.96 -17.98
C SER A 306 10.36 9.97 -16.85
N PHE A 307 11.45 10.38 -16.18
CA PHE A 307 11.40 11.50 -15.23
C PHE A 307 11.09 12.84 -15.90
N GLY A 308 11.29 12.95 -17.22
CA GLY A 308 10.96 14.15 -18.00
C GLY A 308 9.47 14.48 -17.91
N ASP A 309 8.63 13.46 -18.07
CA ASP A 309 7.18 13.62 -17.99
C ASP A 309 6.77 14.03 -16.57
N VAL A 310 7.33 13.35 -15.57
CA VAL A 310 7.07 13.64 -14.14
C VAL A 310 7.38 15.10 -13.81
N ILE A 311 8.51 15.63 -14.28
CA ILE A 311 8.89 17.04 -14.04
C ILE A 311 7.79 17.97 -14.53
N PHE A 312 7.31 17.76 -15.75
CA PHE A 312 6.28 18.61 -16.34
C PHE A 312 4.97 18.56 -15.55
N LEU A 313 4.60 17.40 -15.03
CA LEU A 313 3.38 17.27 -14.24
C LEU A 313 3.50 17.86 -12.85
N LEU A 314 4.69 17.80 -12.25
CA LEU A 314 4.96 18.49 -10.99
C LEU A 314 4.88 20.01 -11.15
N GLU A 315 4.98 20.53 -12.38
CA GLU A 315 4.74 21.94 -12.67
C GLU A 315 3.25 22.34 -12.53
N VAL A 316 2.32 21.38 -12.55
CA VAL A 316 0.87 21.62 -12.49
C VAL A 316 0.33 21.94 -11.10
N PRO A 317 0.56 21.12 -10.05
CA PRO A 317 0.04 21.41 -8.72
C PRO A 317 0.54 22.74 -8.15
N LYS A 318 -0.29 23.33 -7.30
CA LYS A 318 0.12 24.47 -6.46
C LYS A 318 1.34 24.09 -5.63
N GLU A 319 2.22 25.07 -5.42
CA GLU A 319 3.48 24.92 -4.71
C GLU A 319 3.34 24.29 -3.31
N HIS A 320 2.26 24.52 -2.57
CA HIS A 320 2.24 24.27 -1.12
C HIS A 320 1.35 23.11 -0.63
N GLY A 321 0.78 22.30 -1.53
CA GLY A 321 -0.24 21.29 -1.13
C GLY A 321 0.29 19.88 -0.84
N ILE A 322 1.34 19.46 -1.55
CA ILE A 322 1.72 18.04 -1.60
C ILE A 322 2.58 17.67 -0.39
N LYS A 323 2.06 16.75 0.42
CA LYS A 323 2.73 16.17 1.58
C LYS A 323 3.39 14.85 1.29
N PHE A 324 2.87 14.08 0.34
CA PHE A 324 3.41 12.81 -0.09
C PHE A 324 3.59 12.77 -1.60
N LEU A 325 4.82 12.52 -2.04
CA LEU A 325 5.16 12.30 -3.43
C LEU A 325 5.78 10.91 -3.57
N LYS A 326 5.18 10.08 -4.43
CA LYS A 326 5.73 8.80 -4.85
C LYS A 326 5.97 8.82 -6.35
N VAL A 327 7.17 8.43 -6.78
CA VAL A 327 7.53 8.33 -8.20
C VAL A 327 8.16 6.97 -8.44
N GLU A 328 7.50 6.17 -9.26
CA GLU A 328 7.99 4.89 -9.76
C GLU A 328 8.39 5.07 -11.22
N SER A 329 9.63 4.73 -11.56
CA SER A 329 10.08 4.66 -12.94
C SER A 329 10.02 3.22 -13.41
N GLN A 330 9.27 2.96 -14.48
CA GLN A 330 9.30 1.66 -15.16
C GLN A 330 10.59 1.48 -15.95
N ARG A 331 10.71 0.29 -16.57
CA ARG A 331 11.82 -0.13 -17.44
C ARG A 331 11.94 0.80 -18.64
N SER A 332 12.60 1.93 -18.46
CA SER A 332 13.22 2.63 -19.58
C SER A 332 14.25 1.70 -20.21
N ARG A 333 14.47 1.85 -21.52
CA ARG A 333 15.60 1.22 -22.21
C ARG A 333 16.84 2.12 -22.19
N GLN A 334 16.68 3.36 -21.72
CA GLN A 334 17.68 4.41 -21.80
C GLN A 334 17.99 4.95 -20.40
N PRO A 335 19.28 5.01 -20.02
CA PRO A 335 19.67 5.54 -18.73
C PRO A 335 19.25 6.99 -18.60
N ILE A 336 18.65 7.34 -17.46
CA ILE A 336 18.24 8.71 -17.19
C ILE A 336 19.48 9.60 -17.04
N HIS A 337 19.57 10.65 -17.84
CA HIS A 337 20.65 11.62 -17.77
C HIS A 337 20.67 12.35 -16.41
N ARG A 338 21.88 12.66 -15.93
CA ARG A 338 22.12 13.43 -14.69
C ARG A 338 21.32 14.73 -14.64
N ASP A 339 21.26 15.47 -15.74
CA ASP A 339 20.57 16.76 -15.80
C ASP A 339 19.06 16.63 -15.60
N THR A 340 18.46 15.52 -16.05
CA THR A 340 17.04 15.21 -15.83
C THR A 340 16.77 15.00 -14.33
N TRP A 341 17.62 14.24 -13.66
CA TRP A 341 17.51 14.06 -12.21
C TRP A 341 17.70 15.36 -11.42
N LEU A 342 18.71 16.14 -11.75
CA LEU A 342 18.95 17.44 -11.12
C LEU A 342 17.75 18.37 -11.31
N ARG A 343 17.17 18.41 -12.51
CA ARG A 343 15.96 19.18 -12.80
C ARG A 343 14.79 18.66 -11.97
N PHE A 344 14.58 17.35 -11.91
CA PHE A 344 13.54 16.72 -11.09
C PHE A 344 13.63 17.10 -9.61
N PHE A 345 14.80 16.93 -9.00
CA PHE A 345 14.99 17.29 -7.59
C PHE A 345 14.89 18.79 -7.32
N ARG A 346 15.37 19.63 -8.23
CA ARG A 346 15.15 21.08 -8.15
C ARG A 346 13.67 21.42 -8.19
N THR A 347 12.91 20.86 -9.13
CA THR A 347 11.46 21.09 -9.23
C THR A 347 10.75 20.68 -7.95
N ILE A 348 11.10 19.54 -7.35
CA ILE A 348 10.53 19.10 -6.07
C ILE A 348 10.84 20.11 -4.97
N SER A 349 12.09 20.54 -4.85
CA SER A 349 12.56 21.37 -3.74
C SER A 349 12.00 22.79 -3.84
N THR A 350 12.03 23.38 -5.03
CA THR A 350 11.50 24.73 -5.25
C THR A 350 10.00 24.80 -5.00
N LYS A 351 9.25 23.78 -5.42
CA LYS A 351 7.81 23.76 -5.23
C LYS A 351 7.43 23.36 -3.81
N PHE A 352 7.92 22.22 -3.34
CA PHE A 352 7.34 21.54 -2.17
C PHE A 352 8.20 21.61 -0.90
N SER A 353 9.26 22.41 -0.85
CA SER A 353 10.16 22.56 0.33
C SER A 353 9.46 22.75 1.66
N LYS A 354 8.32 23.44 1.67
CA LYS A 354 7.56 23.74 2.90
C LYS A 354 6.45 22.74 3.24
N SER A 355 6.14 21.80 2.35
CA SER A 355 4.97 20.93 2.50
C SER A 355 5.29 19.45 2.41
N LEU A 356 6.35 19.06 1.69
CA LEU A 356 6.66 17.67 1.43
C LEU A 356 7.22 16.99 2.69
N SER A 357 6.42 16.07 3.24
CA SER A 357 6.78 15.25 4.38
C SER A 357 7.27 13.85 3.99
N LYS A 358 6.86 13.34 2.82
CA LYS A 358 7.17 11.99 2.38
C LYS A 358 7.58 11.99 0.92
N LEU A 359 8.76 11.47 0.62
CA LEU A 359 9.28 11.35 -0.74
C LEU A 359 9.74 9.92 -0.99
N HIS A 360 9.05 9.22 -1.90
CA HIS A 360 9.33 7.84 -2.27
C HIS A 360 9.69 7.78 -3.75
N ILE A 361 10.84 7.24 -4.09
CA ILE A 361 11.35 7.11 -5.45
C ILE A 361 11.77 5.66 -5.65
N GLU A 362 11.23 5.01 -6.67
CA GLU A 362 11.56 3.64 -7.02
C GLU A 362 11.91 3.54 -8.50
N VAL A 363 13.04 2.91 -8.81
CA VAL A 363 13.48 2.71 -10.20
C VAL A 363 13.54 1.22 -10.49
N LEU A 364 12.63 0.67 -11.29
CA LEU A 364 12.55 -0.77 -11.50
C LEU A 364 13.77 -1.30 -12.28
N ARG A 365 14.39 -2.36 -11.75
CA ARG A 365 15.69 -2.89 -12.19
C ARG A 365 15.57 -3.64 -13.51
N ASP A 366 16.11 -3.03 -14.56
CA ASP A 366 16.82 -3.69 -15.67
C ASP A 366 17.92 -2.78 -16.24
N GLU A 367 17.92 -1.50 -15.90
CA GLU A 367 18.96 -0.56 -16.27
C GLU A 367 20.18 -0.69 -15.34
N GLN A 368 21.37 -0.81 -15.93
CA GLN A 368 22.59 -0.52 -15.18
C GLN A 368 22.48 0.91 -14.64
N PRO A 369 22.85 1.16 -13.38
CA PRO A 369 22.76 2.50 -12.83
C PRO A 369 23.51 3.49 -13.71
N PRO A 370 23.02 4.74 -13.84
CA PRO A 370 23.74 5.76 -14.57
C PRO A 370 25.17 5.83 -14.05
N VAL A 371 26.15 5.85 -14.96
CA VAL A 371 27.60 5.83 -14.66
C VAL A 371 28.03 7.00 -13.75
N THR A 372 27.15 7.99 -13.57
CA THR A 372 27.39 9.15 -12.70
C THR A 372 27.08 8.81 -11.24
N ASP A 373 28.09 8.26 -10.58
CA ASP A 373 28.19 7.99 -9.15
C ASP A 373 28.31 9.29 -8.30
N ASP A 374 27.41 10.27 -8.45
CA ASP A 374 27.50 11.56 -7.75
C ASP A 374 26.28 11.86 -6.85
N VAL A 375 26.45 11.62 -5.54
CA VAL A 375 25.46 11.94 -4.49
C VAL A 375 25.05 13.41 -4.47
N ARG A 376 25.87 14.33 -5.01
CA ARG A 376 25.51 15.76 -5.07
C ARG A 376 24.26 16.03 -5.90
N MET A 377 23.80 15.07 -6.70
CA MET A 377 22.51 15.20 -7.38
C MET A 377 21.33 15.43 -6.41
N PHE A 378 21.43 14.96 -5.17
CA PHE A 378 20.39 15.13 -4.15
C PHE A 378 20.50 16.45 -3.38
N GLU A 379 21.52 17.27 -3.64
CA GLU A 379 21.72 18.56 -2.96
C GLU A 379 20.46 19.45 -2.93
N PRO A 380 19.65 19.57 -4.01
CA PRO A 380 18.41 20.34 -3.95
C PRO A 380 17.45 19.86 -2.85
N LEU A 381 17.38 18.54 -2.59
CA LEU A 381 16.47 17.97 -1.60
C LEU A 381 16.85 18.30 -0.15
N LEU A 382 18.05 18.86 0.09
CA LEU A 382 18.45 19.32 1.43
C LEU A 382 17.62 20.53 1.90
N GLU A 383 16.86 21.17 1.01
CA GLU A 383 15.90 22.23 1.35
C GLU A 383 14.58 21.70 1.95
N LEU A 384 14.34 20.38 1.89
CA LEU A 384 13.11 19.73 2.38
C LEU A 384 13.14 19.51 3.90
N HIS A 385 13.11 20.57 4.70
CA HIS A 385 13.25 20.47 6.17
C HIS A 385 12.08 19.77 6.89
N GLU A 386 10.93 19.66 6.23
CA GLU A 386 9.72 18.99 6.74
C GLU A 386 9.69 17.47 6.45
N LEU A 387 10.77 16.91 5.88
CA LEU A 387 10.82 15.52 5.46
C LEU A 387 10.84 14.55 6.66
N GLU A 388 9.83 13.70 6.73
CA GLU A 388 9.63 12.63 7.72
C GLU A 388 9.95 11.25 7.12
N GLU A 389 9.69 11.03 5.84
CA GLU A 389 10.01 9.78 5.16
C GLU A 389 10.76 10.04 3.85
N PHE A 390 11.94 9.44 3.72
CA PHE A 390 12.75 9.49 2.52
C PHE A 390 13.08 8.07 2.07
N ASN A 391 12.54 7.66 0.94
CA ASN A 391 12.69 6.31 0.44
C ASN A 391 13.17 6.35 -1.02
N VAL A 392 14.38 5.86 -1.28
CA VAL A 392 14.93 5.72 -2.62
C VAL A 392 15.39 4.28 -2.82
N MET A 393 14.59 3.56 -3.59
CA MET A 393 14.73 2.13 -3.83
C MET A 393 15.30 1.84 -5.20
N ASN A 394 16.07 0.75 -5.29
CA ASN A 394 16.55 0.18 -6.55
C ASN A 394 17.42 1.11 -7.42
N TYR A 395 17.90 2.23 -6.87
CA TYR A 395 18.72 3.23 -7.55
C TYR A 395 20.15 3.26 -6.95
N ALA A 396 21.20 3.40 -7.77
CA ALA A 396 22.58 3.15 -7.33
C ALA A 396 23.57 4.34 -7.16
N PRO A 397 23.19 5.63 -7.07
CA PRO A 397 24.20 6.68 -6.82
C PRO A 397 24.73 6.62 -5.38
N TRP A 398 24.11 5.82 -4.51
CA TRP A 398 24.53 5.63 -3.12
C TRP A 398 25.87 4.89 -2.99
N ALA A 399 26.48 4.45 -4.08
CA ALA A 399 27.80 3.83 -4.06
C ALA A 399 28.90 4.81 -3.63
N THR A 400 28.71 6.12 -3.86
CA THR A 400 29.66 7.15 -3.43
C THR A 400 29.28 7.87 -2.17
N LEU A 401 28.15 7.53 -1.56
CA LEU A 401 27.68 8.12 -0.30
C LEU A 401 28.71 7.93 0.82
N GLN A 402 29.17 9.04 1.40
CA GLN A 402 30.14 9.06 2.49
C GLN A 402 29.53 9.64 3.76
N ASP A 403 30.29 9.59 4.86
CA ASP A 403 29.87 10.14 6.16
C ASP A 403 29.58 11.65 6.09
N ALA A 404 30.32 12.40 5.28
CA ALA A 404 30.12 13.84 5.11
C ALA A 404 28.77 14.18 4.45
N ASP A 405 28.37 13.38 3.45
CA ASP A 405 27.09 13.56 2.77
C ASP A 405 25.93 13.24 3.73
N LEU A 406 26.06 12.15 4.49
CA LEU A 406 25.05 11.74 5.46
C LEU A 406 24.91 12.74 6.60
N LEU A 407 26.00 13.42 7.01
CA LEU A 407 25.94 14.52 7.96
C LEU A 407 25.15 15.71 7.41
N LEU A 408 25.33 16.06 6.12
CA LEU A 408 24.55 17.13 5.48
C LEU A 408 23.06 16.75 5.43
N MET A 409 22.73 15.52 5.03
CA MET A 409 21.35 15.00 5.00
C MET A 409 20.73 15.01 6.41
N ALA A 410 21.46 14.53 7.42
CA ALA A 410 20.97 14.49 8.80
C ALA A 410 20.65 15.88 9.36
N LYS A 411 21.49 16.88 9.06
CA LYS A 411 21.25 18.28 9.44
C LYS A 411 20.09 18.90 8.68
N ALA A 412 19.92 18.54 7.41
CA ALA A 412 18.85 19.05 6.58
C ALA A 412 17.47 18.51 7.00
N TRP A 413 17.40 17.27 7.48
CA TRP A 413 16.13 16.56 7.75
C TRP A 413 15.99 16.11 9.21
N PRO A 414 15.87 17.07 10.16
CA PRO A 414 15.81 16.73 11.58
C PRO A 414 14.53 15.97 11.99
N LYS A 415 13.47 16.04 11.16
CA LYS A 415 12.18 15.37 11.40
C LYS A 415 12.11 13.94 10.82
N ILE A 416 13.17 13.47 10.19
CA ILE A 416 13.16 12.17 9.49
C ILE A 416 12.90 11.03 10.48
N CYS A 417 11.89 10.22 10.16
CA CYS A 417 11.44 9.04 10.90
C CYS A 417 11.79 7.75 10.15
N VAL A 418 11.73 7.77 8.82
CA VAL A 418 12.02 6.62 7.95
C VAL A 418 13.01 7.05 6.88
N MET A 419 14.16 6.38 6.81
CA MET A 419 15.18 6.66 5.80
C MET A 419 15.63 5.37 5.11
N HIS A 420 15.24 5.20 3.85
CA HIS A 420 15.62 4.05 3.03
C HIS A 420 16.51 4.48 1.87
N LEU A 421 17.78 4.13 1.95
CA LEU A 421 18.83 4.39 0.97
C LEU A 421 19.40 3.04 0.51
N GLN A 422 18.69 2.37 -0.40
CA GLN A 422 19.13 1.06 -0.86
C GLN A 422 20.30 1.20 -1.83
N SER A 423 21.51 0.88 -1.38
CA SER A 423 22.70 0.82 -2.24
C SER A 423 22.98 -0.60 -2.73
N ASN A 424 23.29 -0.76 -4.01
CA ASN A 424 23.82 -2.00 -4.58
C ASN A 424 25.34 -2.11 -4.47
N ALA A 425 26.01 -1.09 -3.93
CA ALA A 425 27.46 -1.03 -3.82
C ALA A 425 28.02 -2.22 -3.06
N VAL A 426 29.10 -2.78 -3.60
CA VAL A 426 29.83 -3.90 -2.98
C VAL A 426 30.61 -3.43 -1.75
N HIS A 427 31.05 -2.16 -1.77
CA HIS A 427 31.84 -1.54 -0.71
C HIS A 427 31.19 -0.22 -0.29
N PRO A 428 30.23 -0.24 0.66
CA PRO A 428 29.68 0.98 1.23
C PRO A 428 30.82 1.83 1.83
N LYS A 429 30.74 3.16 1.68
CA LYS A 429 31.74 4.10 2.23
C LYS A 429 31.29 4.78 3.52
N VAL A 430 30.00 4.73 3.83
CA VAL A 430 29.45 5.22 5.10
C VAL A 430 29.94 4.32 6.23
N THR A 431 30.38 4.90 7.34
CA THR A 431 30.88 4.20 8.54
C THR A 431 29.99 4.45 9.75
N PHE A 432 30.45 4.08 10.97
CA PHE A 432 29.76 4.48 12.20
C PHE A 432 29.72 6.00 12.40
N HIS A 433 30.61 6.78 11.77
CA HIS A 433 30.56 8.24 11.85
C HIS A 433 29.30 8.81 11.19
N GLY A 434 28.91 8.27 10.03
CA GLY A 434 27.66 8.62 9.37
C GLY A 434 26.43 8.24 10.20
N LEU A 435 26.40 7.03 10.76
CA LEU A 435 25.31 6.60 11.65
C LEU A 435 25.20 7.49 12.90
N HIS A 436 26.34 7.91 13.46
CA HIS A 436 26.35 8.83 14.59
C HIS A 436 25.76 10.19 14.22
N SER A 437 26.03 10.66 13.01
CA SER A 437 25.46 11.91 12.51
C SER A 437 23.94 11.83 12.42
N LEU A 438 23.39 10.73 11.89
CA LEU A 438 21.95 10.48 11.94
C LEU A 438 21.41 10.44 13.37
N ALA A 439 22.05 9.69 14.27
CA ALA A 439 21.61 9.58 15.66
C ALA A 439 21.60 10.93 16.40
N SER A 440 22.50 11.83 16.04
CA SER A 440 22.67 13.14 16.69
C SER A 440 21.70 14.19 16.15
N PHE A 441 21.42 14.18 14.85
CA PHE A 441 20.62 15.22 14.19
C PHE A 441 19.20 14.78 13.83
N CYS A 442 18.89 13.48 13.88
CA CYS A 442 17.60 12.90 13.52
C CYS A 442 16.97 12.14 14.72
N PRO A 443 16.55 12.84 15.79
CA PRO A 443 16.08 12.22 17.02
C PRO A 443 14.79 11.39 16.86
N HIS A 444 14.07 11.55 15.74
CA HIS A 444 12.84 10.83 15.45
C HIS A 444 13.05 9.59 14.57
N LEU A 445 14.29 9.30 14.15
CA LEU A 445 14.58 8.20 13.22
C LEU A 445 14.26 6.84 13.86
N CYS A 446 13.24 6.18 13.33
CA CYS A 446 12.67 4.92 13.81
C CYS A 446 13.02 3.73 12.91
N GLU A 447 13.15 3.98 11.60
CA GLU A 447 13.40 2.97 10.57
C GLU A 447 14.55 3.41 9.65
N LEU A 448 15.53 2.54 9.46
CA LEU A 448 16.69 2.79 8.61
C LEU A 448 16.92 1.64 7.65
N TRP A 449 17.21 1.96 6.38
CA TRP A 449 17.80 1.01 5.44
C TRP A 449 19.01 1.67 4.79
N LEU A 450 20.19 1.29 5.27
CA LEU A 450 21.44 1.91 4.86
C LEU A 450 22.58 0.91 5.04
N PRO A 451 23.23 0.46 3.94
CA PRO A 451 24.47 -0.30 4.03
C PRO A 451 25.63 0.57 4.53
N ILE A 452 26.45 0.04 5.45
CA ILE A 452 27.64 0.71 5.98
C ILE A 452 28.87 -0.20 5.94
N ASP A 453 30.06 0.38 6.03
CA ASP A 453 31.29 -0.31 6.38
C ASP A 453 31.48 -0.29 7.91
N ALA A 454 31.09 -1.39 8.54
CA ALA A 454 31.27 -1.65 9.96
C ALA A 454 32.59 -2.38 10.27
N SER A 455 33.53 -2.46 9.32
CA SER A 455 34.83 -3.09 9.56
C SER A 455 35.70 -2.27 10.53
N SER A 456 36.53 -2.94 11.32
CA SER A 456 37.42 -2.32 12.31
C SER A 456 38.35 -1.26 11.70
N ARG A 457 38.82 -1.48 10.47
CA ARG A 457 39.71 -0.56 9.73
C ARG A 457 39.06 0.78 9.41
N ALA A 458 37.78 0.78 9.06
CA ALA A 458 37.03 2.01 8.79
C ALA A 458 36.73 2.82 10.07
N ASN A 459 36.93 2.21 11.24
CA ASN A 459 36.33 2.63 12.50
C ASN A 459 37.36 2.88 13.63
N LEU A 460 38.58 3.23 13.23
CA LEU A 460 39.76 3.40 14.10
C LEU A 460 39.66 4.59 15.07
N LYS A 461 38.84 5.61 14.77
CA LYS A 461 38.68 6.78 15.63
C LYS A 461 37.50 6.56 16.60
N PRO A 462 37.72 6.67 17.92
CA PRO A 462 36.61 6.60 18.87
C PRO A 462 35.64 7.76 18.61
N VAL A 463 34.38 7.43 18.39
CA VAL A 463 33.30 8.41 18.29
C VAL A 463 32.91 8.81 19.72
N SER A 464 32.95 10.09 20.04
CA SER A 464 32.35 10.59 21.29
C SER A 464 30.84 10.48 21.16
N LEU A 465 30.26 9.49 21.84
CA LEU A 465 28.84 9.17 21.75
C LEU A 465 28.04 10.11 22.66
N ASN A 466 27.80 11.33 22.20
CA ASN A 466 26.80 12.23 22.80
C ASN A 466 25.42 11.96 22.15
N VAL A 467 25.02 10.69 22.10
CA VAL A 467 23.72 10.28 21.56
C VAL A 467 22.72 10.16 22.71
N PRO A 468 21.49 10.65 22.57
CA PRO A 468 20.43 10.41 23.55
C PRO A 468 20.29 8.91 23.86
N SER A 469 20.26 8.56 25.15
CA SER A 469 20.23 7.16 25.59
C SER A 469 18.96 6.40 25.22
N ASP A 470 17.95 7.10 24.70
CA ASP A 470 16.59 6.66 24.39
C ASP A 470 16.22 6.79 22.90
N HIS A 471 17.22 6.87 22.01
CA HIS A 471 16.99 7.00 20.57
C HIS A 471 15.97 5.95 20.03
N PRO A 472 14.95 6.37 19.23
CA PRO A 472 13.80 5.53 18.90
C PRO A 472 14.04 4.50 17.79
N LEU A 473 15.19 4.54 17.11
CA LEU A 473 15.58 3.58 16.06
C LEU A 473 15.39 2.14 16.56
N TRP A 474 14.38 1.47 16.00
CA TRP A 474 13.99 0.12 16.36
C TRP A 474 14.11 -0.85 15.19
N TYR A 475 14.25 -0.35 13.95
CA TYR A 475 14.43 -1.19 12.78
C TYR A 475 15.59 -0.71 11.92
N TRP A 476 16.52 -1.62 11.62
CA TRP A 476 17.56 -1.38 10.62
C TRP A 476 17.73 -2.56 9.68
N ASN A 477 17.58 -2.29 8.39
CA ASN A 477 18.00 -3.20 7.33
C ASN A 477 19.44 -2.91 6.91
N VAL A 478 20.34 -3.84 7.22
CA VAL A 478 21.78 -3.67 7.01
C VAL A 478 22.22 -3.90 5.55
N GLY A 479 21.36 -4.44 4.68
CA GLY A 479 21.71 -4.69 3.28
C GLY A 479 23.05 -5.42 3.10
N LYS A 480 23.93 -4.87 2.25
CA LYS A 480 25.29 -5.39 1.97
C LYS A 480 26.38 -4.81 2.88
N SER A 481 26.05 -4.49 4.14
CA SER A 481 27.03 -3.89 5.07
C SER A 481 28.23 -4.81 5.33
N LEU A 482 29.43 -4.23 5.35
CA LEU A 482 30.67 -4.95 5.69
C LEU A 482 30.84 -5.03 7.20
N ILE A 483 31.37 -6.14 7.71
CA ILE A 483 31.62 -6.36 9.13
C ILE A 483 32.72 -7.41 9.31
N ASP A 484 33.62 -7.19 10.26
CA ASP A 484 34.68 -8.13 10.65
C ASP A 484 34.58 -8.55 12.12
N ASP A 485 34.14 -7.66 13.02
CA ASP A 485 33.95 -7.94 14.44
C ASP A 485 32.48 -7.74 14.89
N PRO A 486 31.66 -8.80 14.95
CA PRO A 486 30.27 -8.69 15.38
C PRO A 486 30.09 -8.28 16.84
N ALA A 487 31.05 -8.57 17.73
CA ALA A 487 30.94 -8.23 19.14
C ALA A 487 31.17 -6.73 19.36
N LEU A 488 32.20 -6.16 18.71
CA LEU A 488 32.47 -4.73 18.74
C LEU A 488 31.30 -3.94 18.14
N VAL A 489 30.78 -4.37 17.00
CA VAL A 489 29.63 -3.75 16.34
C VAL A 489 28.38 -3.79 17.23
N ALA A 490 28.05 -4.93 17.82
CA ALA A 490 26.90 -5.05 18.73
C ALA A 490 27.02 -4.10 19.94
N SER A 491 28.22 -3.98 20.52
CA SER A 491 28.47 -3.07 21.65
C SER A 491 28.30 -1.60 21.25
N ARG A 492 28.80 -1.20 20.08
CA ARG A 492 28.63 0.17 19.56
C ARG A 492 27.16 0.48 19.28
N LEU A 493 26.44 -0.46 18.67
CA LEU A 493 25.01 -0.30 18.35
C LEU A 493 24.13 -0.25 19.59
N ASP A 494 24.35 -1.07 20.63
CA ASP A 494 23.55 -1.00 21.87
C ASP A 494 23.72 0.34 22.59
N LYS A 495 24.92 0.95 22.50
CA LYS A 495 25.19 2.28 23.04
C LYS A 495 24.49 3.39 22.27
N MET A 496 24.46 3.32 20.93
CA MET A 496 23.83 4.33 20.07
C MET A 496 22.31 4.18 19.98
N PHE A 497 21.83 2.94 19.85
CA PHE A 497 20.47 2.58 19.49
C PHE A 497 19.95 1.47 20.41
N PRO A 498 19.46 1.84 21.59
CA PRO A 498 19.14 0.91 22.66
C PRO A 498 18.04 -0.09 22.30
N ASN A 499 17.15 0.26 21.37
CA ASN A 499 15.94 -0.50 21.02
C ASN A 499 16.03 -1.18 19.64
N LEU A 500 17.16 -1.08 18.97
CA LEU A 500 17.39 -1.56 17.61
C LEU A 500 17.13 -3.07 17.36
N CYS A 501 16.27 -3.39 16.42
CA CYS A 501 16.17 -4.72 15.82
C CYS A 501 16.84 -4.69 14.44
N ILE A 502 17.72 -5.67 14.20
CA ILE A 502 18.40 -5.82 12.92
C ILE A 502 17.63 -6.80 12.06
N PHE A 503 17.26 -6.36 10.86
CA PHE A 503 16.68 -7.20 9.84
C PHE A 503 17.66 -7.37 8.68
N MET A 504 17.62 -8.56 8.07
CA MET A 504 18.39 -8.88 6.88
C MET A 504 17.40 -9.34 5.83
N ASN A 505 17.36 -8.63 4.71
CA ASN A 505 16.55 -9.05 3.58
C ASN A 505 16.96 -10.47 3.13
N HIS A 506 16.05 -11.21 2.52
CA HIS A 506 16.29 -12.58 2.04
C HIS A 506 17.21 -12.65 0.82
N ASP A 507 17.90 -11.57 0.48
CA ASP A 507 18.84 -11.53 -0.64
C ASP A 507 19.97 -12.56 -0.39
N PRO A 508 20.08 -13.61 -1.24
CA PRO A 508 21.07 -14.66 -1.07
C PRO A 508 22.51 -14.13 -1.23
N TYR A 509 22.71 -12.93 -1.77
CA TYR A 509 24.01 -12.33 -2.04
C TYR A 509 24.52 -11.43 -0.90
N ILE A 510 23.87 -11.41 0.27
CA ILE A 510 24.38 -10.68 1.43
C ILE A 510 25.62 -11.39 1.99
N HIS A 511 26.80 -10.88 1.62
CA HIS A 511 28.05 -11.22 2.29
C HIS A 511 27.96 -10.91 3.78
N ASN A 512 28.62 -11.72 4.62
CA ASN A 512 28.64 -11.55 6.08
C ASN A 512 27.28 -11.68 6.80
N ARG A 513 26.23 -12.23 6.16
CA ARG A 513 24.93 -12.49 6.81
C ARG A 513 25.07 -13.23 8.15
N HIS A 514 25.98 -14.20 8.23
CA HIS A 514 26.24 -14.95 9.45
C HIS A 514 26.82 -14.08 10.58
N LEU A 515 27.63 -13.05 10.27
CA LEU A 515 28.17 -12.11 11.26
C LEU A 515 27.09 -11.15 11.76
N TRP A 516 26.27 -10.60 10.86
CA TRP A 516 25.12 -9.76 11.25
C TRP A 516 24.08 -10.52 12.08
N ASN A 517 23.90 -11.83 11.83
CA ASN A 517 23.09 -12.69 12.70
C ASN A 517 23.67 -12.80 14.12
N GLN A 518 25.00 -12.79 14.28
CA GLN A 518 25.63 -12.75 15.61
C GLN A 518 25.37 -11.41 16.31
N VAL A 519 25.45 -10.28 15.58
CA VAL A 519 25.10 -8.95 16.12
C VAL A 519 23.64 -8.93 16.61
N ALA A 520 22.70 -9.40 15.77
CA ALA A 520 21.28 -9.43 16.11
C ALA A 520 20.99 -10.28 17.37
N ARG A 521 21.71 -11.39 17.55
CA ARG A 521 21.63 -12.23 18.77
C ARG A 521 22.29 -11.59 19.99
N GLY A 522 23.37 -10.81 19.78
CA GLY A 522 24.12 -10.15 20.85
C GLY A 522 23.39 -8.95 21.47
N LEU A 523 22.63 -8.20 20.67
CA LEU A 523 21.92 -6.98 21.13
C LEU A 523 20.98 -7.23 22.34
N PRO A 524 20.10 -8.25 22.35
CA PRO A 524 19.28 -8.56 23.53
C PRO A 524 20.09 -8.85 24.79
N ALA A 525 21.25 -9.52 24.67
CA ALA A 525 22.10 -9.82 25.82
C ALA A 525 22.69 -8.55 26.45
N LEU A 526 23.17 -7.62 25.61
CA LEU A 526 23.70 -6.32 26.05
C LEU A 526 22.62 -5.47 26.74
N ARG A 527 21.40 -5.43 26.18
CA ARG A 527 20.24 -4.77 26.80
C ARG A 527 19.95 -5.28 28.20
N ASN A 528 19.97 -6.60 28.38
CA ASN A 528 19.71 -7.23 29.67
C ASN A 528 20.78 -6.86 30.70
N VAL A 529 22.06 -6.80 30.31
CA VAL A 529 23.15 -6.35 31.18
C VAL A 529 22.93 -4.91 31.61
N ARG A 530 22.64 -4.02 30.66
CA ARG A 530 22.37 -2.60 30.95
C ARG A 530 21.18 -2.41 31.88
N ARG A 531 20.04 -3.08 31.62
CA ARG A 531 18.85 -3.01 32.49
C ARG A 531 19.17 -3.43 33.93
N ARG A 532 20.02 -4.45 34.13
CA ARG A 532 20.47 -4.88 35.46
C ARG A 532 21.38 -3.85 36.13
N CYS A 533 22.24 -3.17 35.37
CA CYS A 533 23.08 -2.10 35.90
C CYS A 533 22.24 -0.89 36.34
N SER A 534 21.27 -0.47 35.52
CA SER A 534 20.36 0.64 35.85
C SER A 534 19.45 0.38 37.05
N GLN A 535 19.21 -0.89 37.41
CA GLN A 535 18.46 -1.26 38.63
C GLN A 535 19.31 -1.21 39.91
N LYS A 536 20.64 -1.15 39.79
CA LYS A 536 21.57 -1.14 40.94
C LYS A 536 22.02 0.26 41.34
N THR A 537 21.87 1.22 40.44
CA THR A 537 22.08 2.66 40.65
C THR A 537 20.78 3.32 41.03
#